data_AF-A0A7J7PZ64-F1
#
_entry.id   AF-A0A7J7PZ64-F1
#
_cell.length_a   1.000
_cell.length_b   1.000
_cell.length_c   1.000
_cell.angle_alpha   90.00
_cell.angle_beta   90.00
_cell.angle_gamma   90.00
#
_symmetry.space_group_name_H-M   'P 1'
#
loop_
_entity.id
_entity.type
_entity.pdbx_description
1 polymer ?
#
loop_
_entity_poly.entity_id
_entity_poly.type
_entity_poly.pdbx_seq_one_letter_code
_entity_poly.pdbx_strand_id
1 'polypeptide(L)'
;MATAVASRSPAGKAVLAAGGLFVAGGGAYYLSHIGTVKQLEKEQDVLATKSFVAKGRFKRAESDILESESLIKALQQQTDLDKRAITAISQELAAAQLKVQQLEAQQQQKEKDVQRMRADVVKAQQQRDQAHSDVQRFRQEAALAEKARAALDEQVAAARRQLNPLNHPLVRDLLKR
;
A
#
# COMPACT_ATOMS: atom_id res chain seq x y z
N MET A 1 -119.01 -86.27 18.38
CA MET A 1 -117.93 -87.10 18.95
C MET A 1 -116.72 -87.06 18.02
N ALA A 2 -115.52 -87.09 18.60
CA ALA A 2 -114.19 -87.19 17.98
C ALA A 2 -113.50 -85.90 17.47
N THR A 3 -112.62 -85.44 18.35
CA THR A 3 -111.47 -84.51 18.23
C THR A 3 -110.30 -85.11 17.43
N ALA A 4 -109.52 -84.27 16.73
CA ALA A 4 -108.07 -84.44 16.46
C ALA A 4 -107.49 -83.10 15.97
N VAL A 5 -106.75 -82.34 16.78
CA VAL A 5 -105.31 -82.45 17.13
C VAL A 5 -104.38 -81.91 16.02
N ALA A 6 -103.61 -80.91 16.44
CA ALA A 6 -102.72 -80.06 15.66
C ALA A 6 -101.40 -80.73 15.25
N SER A 7 -100.80 -80.24 14.16
CA SER A 7 -99.36 -80.33 13.92
C SER A 7 -98.82 -78.97 13.46
N ARG A 8 -98.19 -78.25 14.38
CA ARG A 8 -97.44 -77.01 14.13
C ARG A 8 -96.08 -77.35 13.50
N SER A 9 -95.82 -76.80 12.31
CA SER A 9 -94.52 -76.85 11.64
C SER A 9 -93.53 -75.84 12.27
N PRO A 10 -92.27 -76.22 12.56
CA PRO A 10 -91.29 -75.36 13.23
C PRO A 10 -90.50 -74.41 12.30
N ALA A 11 -90.93 -74.18 11.05
CA ALA A 11 -90.17 -73.38 10.08
C ALA A 11 -90.28 -71.85 10.26
N GLY A 12 -91.17 -71.35 11.12
CA GLY A 12 -91.51 -69.92 11.19
C GLY A 12 -90.68 -69.04 12.15
N LYS A 13 -89.73 -69.60 12.91
CA LYS A 13 -89.00 -68.85 13.96
C LYS A 13 -87.53 -68.55 13.68
N ALA A 14 -86.96 -69.07 12.59
CA ALA A 14 -85.57 -68.81 12.23
C ALA A 14 -85.36 -67.54 11.37
N VAL A 15 -86.41 -67.01 10.73
CA VAL A 15 -86.28 -65.87 9.82
C VAL A 15 -86.31 -64.51 10.53
N LEU A 16 -86.91 -64.43 11.73
CA LEU A 16 -87.00 -63.18 12.49
C LEU A 16 -85.78 -62.89 13.38
N ALA A 17 -84.91 -63.87 13.64
CA ALA A 17 -83.66 -63.66 14.37
C ALA A 17 -82.49 -63.23 13.45
N ALA A 18 -82.55 -63.57 12.16
CA ALA A 18 -81.54 -63.16 11.18
C ALA A 18 -81.71 -61.69 10.74
N GLY A 19 -82.94 -61.19 10.65
CA GLY A 19 -83.20 -59.79 10.25
C GLY A 19 -82.77 -58.73 11.28
N GLY A 20 -82.69 -59.08 12.57
CA GLY A 20 -82.32 -58.16 13.65
C GLY A 20 -80.82 -57.88 13.77
N LEU A 21 -79.96 -58.79 13.29
CA LEU A 21 -78.50 -58.62 13.35
C LEU A 21 -77.92 -57.80 12.20
N PHE A 22 -78.59 -57.77 11.04
CA PHE A 22 -78.12 -56.98 9.89
C PHE A 22 -78.42 -55.47 10.03
N VAL A 23 -79.48 -55.09 10.73
CA VAL A 23 -79.82 -53.66 10.94
C VAL A 23 -78.95 -53.04 12.03
N ALA A 24 -78.60 -53.79 13.09
CA ALA A 24 -77.71 -53.31 14.15
C ALA A 24 -76.22 -53.35 13.76
N GLY A 25 -75.77 -54.39 13.03
CA GLY A 25 -74.38 -54.52 12.58
C GLY A 25 -74.01 -53.55 11.46
N GLY A 26 -74.93 -53.29 10.51
CA GLY A 26 -74.71 -52.35 9.41
C GLY A 26 -74.56 -50.90 9.87
N GLY A 27 -75.36 -50.47 10.85
CA GLY A 27 -75.28 -49.12 11.43
C GLY A 27 -73.98 -48.88 12.20
N ALA A 28 -73.52 -49.85 12.99
CA ALA A 28 -72.25 -49.77 13.72
C ALA A 28 -71.02 -49.78 12.78
N TYR A 29 -71.06 -50.58 11.71
CA TYR A 29 -70.02 -50.60 10.67
C TYR A 29 -69.95 -49.27 9.92
N TYR A 30 -71.10 -48.71 9.52
CA TYR A 30 -71.17 -47.42 8.81
C TYR A 30 -70.73 -46.25 9.70
N LEU A 31 -71.13 -46.23 10.98
CA LEU A 31 -70.69 -45.22 11.96
C LEU A 31 -69.18 -45.34 12.27
N SER A 32 -68.64 -46.56 12.35
CA SER A 32 -67.21 -46.80 12.50
C SER A 32 -66.42 -46.31 11.27
N HIS A 33 -66.93 -46.54 10.06
CA HIS A 33 -66.32 -46.06 8.81
C HIS A 33 -66.41 -44.54 8.66
N ILE A 34 -67.49 -43.90 9.11
CA ILE A 34 -67.59 -42.44 9.13
C ILE A 34 -66.57 -41.83 10.11
N GLY A 35 -66.29 -42.50 11.24
CA GLY A 35 -65.27 -42.08 12.19
C GLY A 35 -63.85 -42.16 11.61
N THR A 36 -63.51 -43.26 10.94
CA THR A 36 -62.19 -43.43 10.32
C THR A 36 -61.98 -42.49 9.14
N VAL A 37 -63.00 -42.25 8.30
CA VAL A 37 -62.92 -41.27 7.20
C VAL A 37 -62.67 -39.86 7.73
N LYS A 38 -63.41 -39.40 8.76
CA LYS A 38 -63.18 -38.08 9.37
C LYS A 38 -61.80 -37.94 10.01
N GLN A 39 -61.24 -39.03 10.55
CA GLN A 39 -59.89 -39.02 11.10
C GLN A 39 -58.84 -38.92 9.98
N LEU A 40 -59.01 -39.68 8.90
CA LEU A 40 -58.14 -39.62 7.73
C LEU A 40 -58.21 -38.25 7.03
N GLU A 41 -59.39 -37.63 6.94
CA GLU A 41 -59.55 -36.26 6.42
C GLU A 41 -58.78 -35.24 7.29
N LYS A 42 -58.88 -35.34 8.62
CA LYS A 42 -58.10 -34.50 9.54
C LYS A 42 -56.59 -34.72 9.39
N GLU A 43 -56.15 -35.97 9.25
CA GLU A 43 -54.74 -36.29 9.02
C GLU A 43 -54.26 -35.76 7.67
N GLN A 44 -55.09 -35.84 6.63
CA GLN A 44 -54.83 -35.27 5.31
C GLN A 44 -54.70 -33.75 5.38
N ASP A 45 -55.58 -33.04 6.09
CA ASP A 45 -55.50 -31.59 6.27
C ASP A 45 -54.25 -31.16 7.06
N VAL A 46 -53.90 -31.90 8.11
CA VAL A 46 -52.68 -31.67 8.89
C VAL A 46 -51.43 -31.90 8.03
N LEU A 47 -51.41 -32.97 7.23
CA LEU A 47 -50.31 -33.26 6.31
C LEU A 47 -50.23 -32.22 5.18
N ALA A 48 -51.36 -31.80 4.63
CA ALA A 48 -51.42 -30.74 3.62
C ALA A 48 -50.84 -29.44 4.17
N THR A 49 -51.23 -29.03 5.39
CA THR A 49 -50.71 -27.84 6.07
C THR A 49 -49.21 -27.95 6.34
N LYS A 50 -48.76 -29.09 6.88
CA LYS A 50 -47.32 -29.36 7.10
C LYS A 50 -46.52 -29.29 5.80
N SER A 51 -47.04 -29.88 4.72
CA SER A 51 -46.40 -29.86 3.41
C SER A 51 -46.32 -28.44 2.83
N PHE A 52 -47.36 -27.63 3.03
CA PHE A 52 -47.38 -26.22 2.61
C PHE A 52 -46.34 -25.40 3.36
N VAL A 53 -46.28 -25.53 4.69
CA VAL A 53 -45.28 -24.84 5.53
C VAL A 53 -43.87 -25.31 5.17
N ALA A 54 -43.65 -26.61 4.97
CA ALA A 54 -42.35 -27.15 4.58
C ALA A 54 -41.90 -26.63 3.21
N LYS A 55 -42.79 -26.59 2.21
CA LYS A 55 -42.51 -25.99 0.89
C LYS A 55 -42.18 -24.49 1.01
N GLY A 56 -42.90 -23.76 1.87
CA GLY A 56 -42.63 -22.35 2.13
C GLY A 56 -41.25 -22.13 2.77
N ARG A 57 -40.87 -22.95 3.76
CA ARG A 57 -39.54 -22.90 4.38
C ARG A 57 -38.44 -23.27 3.40
N PHE A 58 -38.66 -24.28 2.56
CA PHE A 58 -37.72 -24.69 1.52
C PHE A 58 -37.42 -23.55 0.55
N LYS A 59 -38.46 -22.88 0.02
CA LYS A 59 -38.28 -21.74 -0.89
C LYS A 59 -37.52 -20.57 -0.27
N ARG A 60 -37.74 -20.29 1.02
CA ARG A 60 -36.97 -19.25 1.73
C ARG A 60 -35.51 -19.65 1.87
N ALA A 61 -35.25 -20.88 2.33
CA ALA A 61 -33.88 -21.38 2.44
C ALA A 61 -33.14 -21.38 1.09
N GLU A 62 -33.82 -21.72 0.00
CA GLU A 62 -33.26 -21.64 -1.36
C GLU A 62 -32.90 -20.20 -1.75
N SER A 63 -33.76 -19.23 -1.44
CA SER A 63 -33.47 -17.80 -1.63
C SER A 63 -32.26 -17.35 -0.81
N ASP A 64 -32.23 -17.70 0.47
CA ASP A 64 -31.14 -17.33 1.39
C ASP A 64 -29.79 -17.93 0.94
N ILE A 65 -29.81 -19.16 0.40
CA ILE A 65 -28.63 -19.80 -0.19
C ILE A 65 -28.15 -19.04 -1.41
N LEU A 66 -29.05 -18.70 -2.34
CA LEU A 66 -28.68 -17.95 -3.55
C LEU A 66 -28.13 -16.55 -3.22
N GLU A 67 -28.73 -15.85 -2.26
CA GLU A 67 -28.23 -14.56 -1.79
C GLU A 67 -26.84 -14.71 -1.15
N SER A 68 -26.65 -15.72 -0.30
CA SER A 68 -25.36 -16.00 0.33
C SER A 68 -24.28 -16.36 -0.69
N GLU A 69 -24.60 -17.17 -1.70
CA GLU A 69 -23.69 -17.48 -2.80
C GLU A 69 -23.29 -16.24 -3.60
N SER A 70 -24.24 -15.34 -3.85
CA SER A 70 -23.96 -14.08 -4.55
C SER A 70 -23.01 -13.19 -3.75
N LEU A 71 -23.21 -13.11 -2.42
CA LEU A 71 -22.36 -12.36 -1.51
C LEU A 71 -20.96 -12.97 -1.42
N ILE A 72 -20.86 -14.30 -1.33
CA ILE A 72 -19.57 -15.00 -1.35
C ILE A 72 -18.80 -14.69 -2.62
N LYS A 73 -19.44 -14.72 -3.79
CA LYS A 73 -18.80 -14.38 -5.07
C LYS A 73 -18.33 -12.92 -5.10
N ALA A 74 -19.14 -11.99 -4.61
CA ALA A 74 -18.76 -10.58 -4.53
C ALA A 74 -17.55 -10.35 -3.61
N LEU A 75 -17.53 -11.01 -2.44
CA LEU A 75 -16.40 -10.93 -1.51
C LEU A 75 -15.13 -11.55 -2.07
N GLN A 76 -15.24 -12.66 -2.82
CA GLN A 76 -14.09 -13.26 -3.52
C GLN A 76 -13.50 -12.30 -4.56
N GLN A 77 -14.36 -11.68 -5.37
CA GLN A 77 -13.92 -10.67 -6.35
C GLN A 77 -13.23 -9.49 -5.66
N GLN A 78 -13.82 -8.97 -4.58
CA GLN A 78 -13.20 -7.88 -3.81
C GLN A 78 -11.85 -8.31 -3.23
N THR A 79 -11.76 -9.51 -2.68
CA THR A 79 -10.50 -10.05 -2.13
C THR A 79 -9.42 -10.13 -3.20
N ASP A 80 -9.76 -10.51 -4.43
CA ASP A 80 -8.80 -10.58 -5.53
C ASP A 80 -8.35 -9.20 -6.01
N LEU A 81 -9.26 -8.21 -6.02
CA LEU A 81 -8.91 -6.81 -6.28
C LEU A 81 -7.97 -6.26 -5.21
N ASP A 82 -8.28 -6.51 -3.94
CA ASP A 82 -7.46 -6.05 -2.81
C ASP A 82 -6.06 -6.67 -2.85
N LYS A 83 -5.93 -7.97 -3.18
CA LYS A 83 -4.62 -8.63 -3.37
C LYS A 83 -3.80 -7.97 -4.48
N ARG A 84 -4.43 -7.59 -5.59
CA ARG A 84 -3.76 -6.88 -6.70
C ARG A 84 -3.31 -5.49 -6.25
N ALA A 85 -4.15 -4.76 -5.54
CA ALA A 85 -3.82 -3.44 -5.00
C ALA A 85 -2.65 -3.52 -4.00
N ILE A 86 -2.66 -4.48 -3.07
CA ILE A 86 -1.57 -4.71 -2.12
C ILE A 86 -0.26 -5.03 -2.85
N THR A 87 -0.32 -5.84 -3.90
CA THR A 87 0.86 -6.18 -4.71
C THR A 87 1.44 -4.95 -5.40
N ALA A 88 0.58 -4.12 -6.01
CA ALA A 88 1.00 -2.87 -6.65
C ALA A 88 1.64 -1.89 -5.65
N ILE A 89 0.99 -1.66 -4.50
CA ILE A 89 1.50 -0.80 -3.43
C ILE A 89 2.85 -1.31 -2.92
N SER A 90 3.01 -2.63 -2.78
CA SER A 90 4.27 -3.23 -2.32
C SER A 90 5.41 -3.02 -3.32
N GLN A 91 5.12 -3.06 -4.63
CA GLN A 91 6.11 -2.74 -5.67
C GLN A 91 6.49 -1.26 -5.67
N GLU A 92 5.52 -0.37 -5.52
CA GLU A 92 5.75 1.07 -5.41
C GLU A 92 6.60 1.40 -4.17
N LEU A 93 6.31 0.77 -3.03
CA LEU A 93 7.08 0.94 -1.80
C LEU A 93 8.54 0.49 -1.99
N ALA A 94 8.78 -0.65 -2.62
CA ALA A 94 10.13 -1.13 -2.90
C ALA A 94 10.90 -0.17 -3.83
N ALA A 95 10.25 0.34 -4.88
CA ALA A 95 10.83 1.33 -5.77
C ALA A 95 11.16 2.65 -5.04
N ALA A 96 10.26 3.11 -4.16
CA ALA A 96 10.48 4.29 -3.34
C ALA A 96 11.67 4.12 -2.37
N GLN A 97 11.80 2.95 -1.73
CA GLN A 97 12.93 2.63 -0.86
C GLN A 97 14.27 2.68 -1.62
N LEU A 98 14.32 2.11 -2.82
CA LEU A 98 15.52 2.19 -3.67
C LEU A 98 15.86 3.64 -4.03
N LYS A 99 14.86 4.46 -4.35
CA LYS A 99 15.07 5.88 -4.65
C LYS A 99 15.61 6.65 -3.44
N VAL A 100 15.11 6.36 -2.24
CA VAL A 100 15.62 6.96 -1.00
C VAL A 100 17.10 6.60 -0.79
N GLN A 101 17.47 5.32 -0.92
CA GLN A 101 18.86 4.89 -0.79
C GLN A 101 19.79 5.56 -1.81
N GLN A 102 19.33 5.73 -3.06
CA GLN A 102 20.08 6.45 -4.08
C GLN A 102 20.28 7.93 -3.72
N LEU A 103 19.24 8.59 -3.20
CA LEU A 103 19.32 9.99 -2.78
C LEU A 103 20.23 10.17 -1.57
N GLU A 104 20.21 9.26 -0.60
CA GLU A 104 21.13 9.26 0.55
C GLU A 104 22.59 9.11 0.10
N ALA A 105 22.86 8.19 -0.83
CA ALA A 105 24.20 8.03 -1.41
C ALA A 105 24.66 9.29 -2.16
N GLN A 106 23.77 9.93 -2.93
CA GLN A 106 24.06 11.19 -3.60
C GLN A 106 24.33 12.32 -2.60
N GLN A 107 23.55 12.41 -1.52
CA GLN A 107 23.75 13.40 -0.47
C GLN A 107 25.13 13.25 0.17
N GLN A 108 25.51 12.03 0.56
CA GLN A 108 26.83 11.76 1.16
C GLN A 108 27.97 12.12 0.20
N GLN A 109 27.81 11.84 -1.10
CA GLN A 109 28.80 12.23 -2.10
C GLN A 109 28.92 13.75 -2.21
N LYS A 110 27.78 14.47 -2.25
CA LYS A 110 27.76 15.93 -2.30
C LYS A 110 28.36 16.57 -1.06
N GLU A 111 28.13 16.01 0.13
CA GLU A 111 28.75 16.47 1.36
C GLU A 111 30.28 16.35 1.31
N LYS A 112 30.80 15.23 0.79
CA LYS A 112 32.25 15.05 0.56
C LYS A 112 32.80 16.07 -0.44
N ASP A 113 32.08 16.31 -1.54
CA ASP A 113 32.49 17.28 -2.56
C ASP A 113 32.54 18.71 -1.96
N VAL A 114 31.54 19.09 -1.16
CA VAL A 114 31.52 20.38 -0.45
C VAL A 114 32.70 20.51 0.51
N GLN A 115 33.02 19.46 1.27
CA GLN A 115 34.18 19.46 2.17
C GLN A 115 35.50 19.67 1.40
N ARG A 116 35.66 18.98 0.26
CA ARG A 116 36.83 19.15 -0.62
C ARG A 116 36.91 20.58 -1.16
N MET A 117 35.82 21.10 -1.70
CA MET A 117 35.76 22.48 -2.20
C MET A 117 36.10 23.50 -1.11
N ARG A 118 35.62 23.32 0.12
CA ARG A 118 35.99 24.19 1.25
C ARG A 118 37.49 24.15 1.53
N ALA A 119 38.09 22.97 1.53
CA ALA A 119 39.53 22.83 1.71
C ALA A 119 40.32 23.51 0.59
N ASP A 120 39.87 23.38 -0.66
CA ASP A 120 40.50 24.00 -1.82
C ASP A 120 40.38 25.53 -1.78
N VAL A 121 39.23 26.07 -1.36
CA VAL A 121 39.04 27.51 -1.16
C VAL A 121 40.00 28.05 -0.09
N VAL A 122 40.17 27.34 1.03
CA VAL A 122 41.12 27.74 2.08
C VAL A 122 42.56 27.74 1.55
N LYS A 123 42.96 26.71 0.80
CA LYS A 123 44.28 26.66 0.17
C LYS A 123 44.49 27.81 -0.81
N ALA A 124 43.50 28.10 -1.65
CA ALA A 124 43.56 29.20 -2.61
C ALA A 124 43.68 30.57 -1.90
N GLN A 125 42.97 30.76 -0.79
CA GLN A 125 43.09 31.97 0.04
C GLN A 125 44.50 32.12 0.62
N GLN A 126 45.08 31.05 1.16
CA GLN A 126 46.46 31.06 1.66
C GLN A 126 47.48 31.40 0.57
N GLN A 127 47.33 30.80 -0.62
CA GLN A 127 48.18 31.10 -1.77
C GLN A 127 48.06 32.56 -2.21
N ARG A 128 46.84 33.11 -2.25
CA ARG A 128 46.60 34.52 -2.55
C ARG A 128 47.30 35.44 -1.54
N ASP A 129 47.19 35.13 -0.25
CA ASP A 129 47.78 35.96 0.81
C ASP A 129 49.30 35.91 0.77
N GLN A 130 49.87 34.74 0.50
CA GLN A 130 51.30 34.58 0.26
C GLN A 130 51.76 35.41 -0.95
N ALA A 131 51.07 35.29 -2.08
CA ALA A 131 51.38 36.07 -3.28
C ALA A 131 51.29 37.58 -3.04
N HIS A 132 50.32 38.06 -2.24
CA HIS A 132 50.23 39.46 -1.85
C HIS A 132 51.45 39.92 -1.02
N SER A 133 51.89 39.10 -0.07
CA SER A 133 53.10 39.37 0.73
C SER A 133 54.33 39.45 -0.15
N ASP A 134 54.50 38.50 -1.08
CA ASP A 134 55.63 38.47 -2.00
C ASP A 134 55.64 39.68 -2.93
N VAL A 135 54.48 40.10 -3.46
CA VAL A 135 54.35 41.34 -4.25
C VAL A 135 54.78 42.57 -3.45
N GLN A 136 54.44 42.67 -2.17
CA GLN A 136 54.86 43.78 -1.32
C GLN A 136 56.38 43.78 -1.10
N ARG A 137 56.98 42.61 -0.88
CA ARG A 137 58.44 42.45 -0.75
C ARG A 137 59.15 42.86 -2.03
N PHE A 138 58.72 42.34 -3.18
CA PHE A 138 59.31 42.69 -4.48
C PHE A 138 59.19 44.18 -4.80
N ARG A 139 58.11 44.84 -4.38
CA ARG A 139 57.99 46.31 -4.51
C ARG A 139 59.03 47.05 -3.68
N GLN A 140 59.30 46.62 -2.45
CA GLN A 140 60.32 47.22 -1.60
C GLN A 140 61.72 46.99 -2.17
N GLU A 141 62.02 45.76 -2.60
CA GLU A 141 63.28 45.41 -3.25
C GLU A 141 63.51 46.21 -4.53
N ALA A 142 62.50 46.35 -5.38
CA ALA A 142 62.57 47.17 -6.59
C ALA A 142 62.88 48.63 -6.27
N ALA A 143 62.21 49.22 -5.28
CA ALA A 143 62.46 50.61 -4.88
C ALA A 143 63.89 50.82 -4.31
N LEU A 144 64.42 49.84 -3.58
CA LEU A 144 65.81 49.87 -3.11
C LEU A 144 66.81 49.71 -4.26
N ALA A 145 66.54 48.81 -5.20
CA ALA A 145 67.37 48.60 -6.38
C ALA A 145 67.39 49.85 -7.28
N GLU A 146 66.26 50.54 -7.45
CA GLU A 146 66.18 51.81 -8.18
C GLU A 146 67.03 52.91 -7.52
N LYS A 147 66.98 53.03 -6.19
CA LYS A 147 67.84 53.98 -5.44
C LYS A 147 69.33 53.64 -5.59
N ALA A 148 69.68 52.37 -5.46
CA ALA A 148 71.06 51.92 -5.63
C ALA A 148 71.57 52.19 -7.04
N ARG A 149 70.72 51.97 -8.06
CA ARG A 149 71.04 52.29 -9.46
C ARG A 149 71.25 53.79 -9.66
N ALA A 150 70.38 54.64 -9.13
CA ALA A 150 70.53 56.09 -9.23
C ALA A 150 71.85 56.58 -8.58
N ALA A 151 72.19 56.06 -7.40
CA ALA A 151 73.46 56.39 -6.73
C ALA A 151 74.69 55.93 -7.53
N LEU A 152 74.62 54.74 -8.16
CA LEU A 152 75.68 54.26 -9.06
C LEU A 152 75.79 55.15 -10.31
N ASP A 153 74.68 55.56 -10.91
CA ASP A 153 74.68 56.46 -12.07
C ASP A 153 75.33 57.82 -11.72
N GLU A 154 75.09 58.36 -10.52
CA GLU A 154 75.77 59.56 -10.01
C GLU A 154 77.27 59.36 -9.84
N GLN A 155 77.69 58.22 -9.26
CA GLN A 155 79.12 57.88 -9.11
C GLN A 155 79.81 57.74 -10.47
N VAL A 156 79.17 57.09 -11.43
CA VAL A 156 79.68 56.96 -12.80
C VAL A 156 79.78 58.33 -13.48
N ALA A 157 78.78 59.19 -13.32
CA ALA A 157 78.83 60.55 -13.86
C ALA A 157 79.96 61.39 -13.23
N ALA A 158 80.17 61.28 -11.93
CA ALA A 158 81.27 61.94 -11.23
C ALA A 158 82.64 61.45 -11.69
N ALA A 159 82.83 60.12 -11.81
CA ALA A 159 84.07 59.53 -12.32
C ALA A 159 84.35 59.94 -13.78
N ARG A 160 83.31 59.99 -14.64
CA ARG A 160 83.44 60.50 -16.01
C ARG A 160 83.88 61.96 -16.06
N ARG A 161 83.43 62.80 -15.13
CA ARG A 161 83.89 64.21 -15.04
C ARG A 161 85.37 64.31 -14.65
N GLN A 162 85.86 63.40 -13.81
CA GLN A 162 87.28 63.36 -13.41
C GLN A 162 88.20 62.83 -14.51
N LEU A 163 87.70 61.93 -15.37
CA LEU A 163 88.40 61.42 -16.55
C LEU A 163 88.60 62.48 -17.65
N ASN A 164 87.84 63.58 -17.62
CA ASN A 164 88.10 64.69 -18.53
C ASN A 164 89.36 65.45 -18.07
N PRO A 165 90.47 65.42 -18.83
CA PRO A 165 91.75 65.97 -18.39
C PRO A 165 91.70 67.48 -18.09
N LEU A 166 90.75 68.22 -18.68
CA LEU A 166 90.56 69.66 -18.41
C LEU A 166 89.89 69.95 -17.04
N ASN A 167 89.19 68.98 -16.46
CA ASN A 167 88.53 69.11 -15.15
C ASN A 167 89.27 68.37 -14.03
N HIS A 168 90.38 67.72 -14.33
CA HIS A 168 91.20 67.05 -13.32
C HIS A 168 91.80 68.10 -12.35
N PRO A 169 91.71 67.93 -11.02
CA PRO A 169 92.09 68.96 -10.05
C PRO A 169 93.54 69.45 -10.26
N LEU A 170 94.46 68.54 -10.55
CA LEU A 170 95.87 68.87 -10.84
C LEU A 170 96.06 69.73 -12.11
N VAL A 171 95.29 69.50 -13.17
CA VAL A 171 95.40 70.27 -14.43
C VAL A 171 94.70 71.62 -14.28
N ARG A 172 93.60 71.65 -13.53
CA ARG A 172 92.83 72.87 -13.25
C ARG A 172 93.61 73.85 -12.38
N ASP A 173 94.42 73.35 -11.45
CA ASP A 173 95.33 74.17 -10.65
C ASP A 173 96.54 74.69 -11.44
N LEU A 174 96.97 73.94 -12.46
CA LEU A 174 98.00 74.39 -13.41
C LEU A 174 97.49 75.47 -14.37
N LEU A 175 96.22 75.41 -14.81
CA LEU A 175 95.60 76.39 -15.70
C LEU A 175 95.15 77.70 -15.02
N LYS A 176 95.15 77.75 -13.69
CA LYS A 176 94.78 78.95 -12.90
C LYS A 176 95.98 79.81 -12.48
N ARG A 177 97.21 79.36 -12.76
CA ARG A 177 98.44 80.16 -12.62
C ARG A 177 98.74 80.89 -13.92
#